data_AF-A0A7W9MJR6-F1
#
_entry.id   AF-A0A7W9MJR6-F1
#
_cell.length_a   1.000
_cell.length_b   1.000
_cell.length_c   1.000
_cell.angle_alpha   90.00
_cell.angle_beta   90.00
_cell.angle_gamma   90.00
#
_symmetry.space_group_name_H-M   'P 1'
#
loop_
_entity.id
_entity.type
_entity.pdbx_description
1 polymer ?
#
loop_
_entity_poly.entity_id
_entity_poly.type
_entity_poly.pdbx_seq_one_letter_code
_entity_poly.pdbx_strand_id
1 'polypeptide(L)' 'MGEPVPGAVELSDVSVRVVGRTPLGDIDWRVGYGEHWVVLGPNGAGKPDAGL' A
#
# COMPACT_ATOMS: atom_id res chain seq x y z
N MET A 1 -4.34 -16.01 25.06
CA MET A 1 -4.39 -14.83 24.15
C MET A 1 -3.95 -15.35 22.81
N GLY A 2 -4.84 -15.38 21.82
CA GLY A 2 -4.54 -16.02 20.54
C GLY A 2 -3.49 -15.22 19.76
N GLU A 3 -2.53 -15.91 19.18
CA GLU A 3 -1.58 -15.29 18.24
C GLU A 3 -2.34 -14.60 17.10
N PRO A 4 -1.93 -13.40 16.65
CA PRO A 4 -2.57 -12.75 15.53
C PRO A 4 -2.41 -13.60 14.26
N VAL A 5 -3.53 -14.00 13.65
CA VAL A 5 -3.57 -14.80 12.42
C VAL A 5 -2.99 -14.00 11.25
N PRO A 6 -1.87 -14.42 10.62
CA PRO A 6 -1.17 -13.66 9.59
C PRO A 6 -2.11 -13.12 8.51
N GLY A 7 -1.89 -11.86 8.09
CA GLY A 7 -2.57 -11.29 6.94
C GLY A 7 -2.15 -11.98 5.64
N ALA A 8 -2.96 -11.83 4.61
CA ALA A 8 -2.58 -12.24 3.25
C ALA A 8 -1.41 -11.39 2.72
N VAL A 9 -1.37 -10.11 3.12
CA VAL A 9 -0.26 -9.17 2.88
C VAL A 9 -0.02 -8.37 4.15
N GLU A 10 1.24 -8.23 4.54
CA GLU A 10 1.68 -7.37 5.64
C GLU A 10 2.84 -6.50 5.17
N LEU A 11 2.70 -5.20 5.34
CA LEU A 11 3.71 -4.18 5.10
C LEU A 11 4.01 -3.48 6.41
N SER A 12 5.29 -3.30 6.71
CA SER A 12 5.74 -2.60 7.91
C SER A 12 6.80 -1.59 7.54
N ASP A 13 6.67 -0.38 8.07
CA ASP A 13 7.59 0.74 7.85
C ASP A 13 7.88 1.01 6.35
N VAL A 14 6.83 1.02 5.53
CA VAL A 14 6.96 1.21 4.08
C VAL A 14 6.73 2.67 3.69
N SER A 15 7.58 3.17 2.79
CA SER A 15 7.42 4.48 2.16
C SER A 15 7.30 4.37 0.64
N VAL A 16 6.51 5.26 0.05
CA VAL A 16 6.40 5.42 -1.40
C VAL A 16 7.17 6.67 -1.80
N ARG A 17 8.09 6.53 -2.75
CA ARG A 17 8.89 7.63 -3.29
C ARG A 17 8.64 7.79 -4.77
N VAL A 18 8.30 9.02 -5.17
CA VAL A 18 8.11 9.41 -6.56
C VAL A 18 9.00 10.62 -6.81
N VAL A 19 9.95 10.48 -7.75
CA VAL A 19 10.95 11.48 -8.20
C VAL A 19 11.07 12.72 -7.29
N GLY A 20 12.01 12.66 -6.33
CA GLY A 20 12.32 13.77 -5.44
C GLY A 20 11.31 14.03 -4.32
N ARG A 21 10.23 13.25 -4.21
CA ARG A 21 9.18 13.40 -3.18
C ARG A 21 8.85 12.06 -2.52
N THR A 22 8.48 12.11 -1.25
CA THR A 22 7.95 10.98 -0.50
C THR A 22 6.49 11.27 -0.17
N PRO A 23 5.55 10.99 -1.08
CA PRO A 23 4.13 11.27 -0.84
C PRO A 23 3.54 10.48 0.34
N LEU A 24 4.11 9.32 0.67
CA LEU A 24 3.69 8.47 1.77
C LEU A 24 4.93 7.92 2.48
N GLY A 25 5.00 8.11 3.80
CA GLY A 25 6.08 7.60 4.65
C GLY A 25 5.49 6.84 5.84
N ASP A 26 6.30 5.92 6.38
CA ASP A 26 6.06 5.23 7.65
C ASP A 26 4.68 4.56 7.74
N ILE A 27 4.33 3.78 6.71
CA ILE A 27 3.06 3.06 6.65
C ILE A 27 3.24 1.62 7.15
N ASP A 28 2.46 1.29 8.17
CA ASP A 28 2.13 -0.08 8.54
C ASP A 28 0.75 -0.44 7.99
N TRP A 29 0.66 -1.49 7.17
CA TRP A 29 -0.59 -1.90 6.54
C TRP A 29 -0.72 -3.42 6.49
N ARG A 30 -1.95 -3.90 6.73
CA ARG A 30 -2.28 -5.32 6.75
C ARG A 30 -3.55 -5.54 5.96
N VAL A 31 -3.51 -6.55 5.09
CA VAL A 31 -4.67 -7.05 4.35
C VAL A 31 -5.01 -8.43 4.86
N GLY A 32 -6.24 -8.60 5.33
CA GLY A 32 -6.79 -9.88 5.72
C GLY A 32 -7.14 -10.76 4.50
N TYR A 33 -7.23 -12.07 4.71
CA TYR A 33 -7.71 -12.98 3.68
C TYR A 33 -9.17 -12.64 3.29
N GLY A 34 -9.43 -12.53 1.99
CA GLY A 34 -10.76 -12.18 1.45
C GLY A 34 -11.05 -10.68 1.38
N GLU A 35 -10.13 -9.82 1.82
CA GLU A 35 -10.28 -8.37 1.66
C GLU A 35 -9.76 -7.91 0.29
N HIS A 36 -10.51 -7.00 -0.34
CA HIS A 36 -10.17 -6.38 -1.61
C HIS A 36 -10.01 -4.88 -1.40
N TRP A 37 -8.77 -4.39 -1.51
CA TRP A 37 -8.45 -2.99 -1.27
C TRP A 37 -8.23 -2.23 -2.57
N VAL A 38 -8.79 -1.03 -2.65
CA VAL A 38 -8.60 -0.11 -3.79
C VAL A 38 -7.76 1.07 -3.35
N VAL A 39 -6.62 1.27 -3.99
CA VAL A 39 -5.85 2.50 -3.83
C VAL A 39 -6.49 3.59 -4.70
N LEU A 40 -7.09 4.58 -4.06
CA LEU A 40 -7.71 5.74 -4.72
C LEU A 40 -6.75 6.93 -4.72
N GLY A 41 -6.63 7.60 -5.86
CA GLY A 41 -5.81 8.81 -6.01
C GLY A 41 -6.00 9.43 -7.39
N PRO A 42 -5.80 10.76 -7.54
CA PRO A 42 -5.78 11.40 -8.85
C PRO A 42 -4.71 10.74 -9.74
N ASN A 43 -4.98 10.63 -11.05
CA ASN A 43 -4.01 10.14 -12.03
C ASN A 43 -2.68 10.92 -11.84
N GLY A 44 -1.59 10.22 -11.55
CA GLY A 44 -0.30 10.81 -11.16
C GLY A 44 0.21 10.48 -9.74
N ALA A 45 -0.58 9.79 -8.90
CA ALA A 45 -0.16 9.33 -7.57
C ALA A 45 0.74 8.07 -7.53
N GLY A 46 1.17 7.57 -8.71
CA GLY A 46 1.99 6.35 -8.81
C GLY A 46 1.25 5.10 -9.30
N LYS A 47 -0.02 5.20 -9.75
CA LYS A 47 -0.56 4.19 -10.67
C LYS A 47 0.22 4.31 -11.98
N PRO A 48 0.74 3.21 -12.57
CA PRO A 48 1.36 3.30 -13.89
C PRO A 48 0.36 3.97 -14.83
N ASP A 49 0.81 5.00 -15.53
CA ASP A 49 0.06 5.53 -16.65
C ASP A 49 -0.13 4.37 -17.62
N ALA A 50 -1.37 4.02 -17.93
CA ALA A 50 -1.69 2.96 -18.86
C ALA A 50 -1.43 3.47 -20.29
N GLY A 51 -0.21 3.91 -20.56
CA GLY A 51 0.28 4.30 -21.87
C GLY A 51 0.56 3.05 -22.69
N LEU A 52 -0.48 2.57 -23.37
CA LEU A 52 -0.37 1.96 -24.70
C LEU A 52 -0.15 3.06 -25.73
#